data_AF-A0A351CJL9-F1
#
_entry.id   AF-A0A351CJL9-F1
#
_cell.length_a   1.000
_cell.length_b   1.000
_cell.length_c   1.000
_cell.angle_alpha   90.00
_cell.angle_beta   90.00
_cell.angle_gamma   90.00
#
_symmetry.space_group_name_H-M   'P 1'
#
loop_
_entity.id
_entity.type
_entity.pdbx_description
1 polymer ?
#
loop_
_entity_poly.entity_id
_entity_poly.type
_entity_poly.pdbx_seq_one_letter_code
_entity_poly.pdbx_strand_id
1 'polypeptide(L)'
;MKKLLITILTVFSFTVCAGDSMPSTHNSNDGSTNQALYDIALAEAKAEQKKAAAVEFEWRDIGKFMKDAKKAFDGGDWAKAKKLLSKAAEQGRLGQQQAIDQANAGPSF
;
A
#
# COMPACT_ATOMS: atom_id res chain seq x y z
N MET A 1 22.32 -12.77 -27.95
CA MET A 1 21.48 -13.45 -28.96
C MET A 1 20.09 -13.64 -28.39
N LYS A 2 19.04 -13.26 -29.14
CA LYS A 2 17.73 -13.93 -29.27
C LYS A 2 17.19 -14.63 -27.99
N LYS A 3 16.07 -14.24 -27.37
CA LYS A 3 14.74 -13.94 -27.91
C LYS A 3 13.84 -13.34 -26.81
N LEU A 4 12.88 -12.50 -27.21
CA LEU A 4 11.67 -12.22 -26.46
C LEU A 4 10.95 -13.53 -26.09
N LEU A 5 10.32 -13.56 -24.92
CA LEU A 5 9.05 -14.26 -24.72
C LEU A 5 8.25 -13.56 -23.61
N ILE A 6 7.35 -12.67 -24.05
CA ILE A 6 6.19 -12.21 -23.28
C ILE A 6 5.14 -13.31 -23.43
N THR A 7 4.72 -13.94 -22.34
CA THR A 7 3.55 -14.81 -22.33
C THR A 7 2.54 -14.27 -21.34
N ILE A 8 1.67 -13.42 -21.85
CA ILE A 8 0.40 -13.05 -21.23
C ILE A 8 -0.54 -14.23 -21.44
N LEU A 9 -1.06 -14.82 -20.37
CA LEU A 9 -2.29 -15.60 -20.42
C LEU A 9 -3.11 -15.37 -19.15
N THR A 10 -3.80 -14.22 -19.12
CA THR A 10 -4.89 -13.94 -18.20
C THR A 10 -6.12 -14.73 -18.62
N VAL A 11 -6.42 -15.82 -17.91
CA VAL A 11 -7.78 -16.39 -17.88
C VAL A 11 -8.41 -15.95 -16.58
N PHE A 12 -9.12 -14.82 -16.63
CA PHE A 12 -9.97 -14.35 -15.55
C PHE A 12 -11.40 -14.82 -15.85
N SER A 13 -11.76 -16.00 -15.33
CA SER A 13 -13.14 -16.49 -15.39
C SER A 13 -13.98 -15.70 -14.40
N PHE A 14 -14.82 -14.80 -14.91
CA PHE A 14 -15.91 -14.20 -14.14
C PHE A 14 -16.98 -15.26 -13.88
N THR A 15 -16.97 -15.87 -12.70
CA THR A 15 -18.15 -16.51 -12.11
C THR A 15 -18.70 -15.56 -11.06
N VAL A 16 -19.85 -14.97 -11.40
CA VAL A 16 -20.75 -14.33 -10.46
C VAL A 16 -21.63 -15.41 -9.84
N CYS A 17 -21.69 -15.47 -8.51
CA CYS A 17 -22.83 -16.03 -7.80
C CYS A 17 -23.19 -15.03 -6.71
N ALA A 18 -24.36 -14.43 -6.86
CA ALA A 18 -25.04 -13.69 -5.82
C ALA A 18 -25.29 -14.61 -4.61
N GLY A 19 -25.00 -14.11 -3.43
CA GLY A 19 -25.40 -14.70 -2.16
C GLY A 19 -25.83 -13.59 -1.23
N ASP A 20 -27.14 -13.40 -1.13
CA ASP A 20 -27.82 -12.70 -0.05
C ASP A 20 -27.22 -13.09 1.31
N SER A 21 -27.04 -12.12 2.21
CA SER A 21 -27.49 -12.21 3.61
C SER A 21 -27.00 -11.02 4.46
N MET A 22 -27.97 -10.46 5.18
CA MET A 22 -27.88 -9.63 6.40
C MET A 22 -27.74 -8.11 6.25
N PRO A 23 -28.79 -7.33 6.60
CA PRO A 23 -28.59 -5.99 7.11
C PRO A 23 -28.01 -6.13 8.53
N SER A 24 -26.69 -6.20 8.65
CA SER A 24 -26.05 -6.04 9.96
C SER A 24 -25.96 -4.55 10.26
N THR A 25 -26.99 -4.06 10.94
CA THR A 25 -26.93 -2.84 11.72
C THR A 25 -25.72 -2.89 12.64
N HIS A 26 -24.70 -2.07 12.38
CA HIS A 26 -23.74 -1.70 13.42
C HIS A 26 -23.98 -0.25 13.83
N ASN A 27 -24.69 -0.17 14.95
CA ASN A 27 -24.99 1.03 15.72
C ASN A 27 -23.72 1.52 16.42
N SER A 28 -23.31 2.75 16.06
CA SER A 28 -22.59 3.72 16.89
C SER A 28 -21.30 3.26 17.60
N ASN A 29 -20.20 3.14 16.83
CA ASN A 29 -18.85 3.58 17.26
C ASN A 29 -17.79 3.67 16.12
N ASP A 30 -18.22 3.66 14.85
CA ASP A 30 -17.35 3.59 13.67
C ASP A 30 -16.25 4.67 13.62
N GLY A 31 -16.53 5.88 14.13
CA GLY A 31 -15.53 6.95 14.18
C GLY A 31 -14.31 6.62 15.05
N SER A 32 -14.53 5.96 16.19
CA SER A 32 -13.46 5.57 17.13
C SER A 32 -12.62 4.41 16.56
N THR A 33 -13.29 3.40 16.01
CA THR A 33 -12.61 2.25 15.39
C THR A 33 -11.84 2.65 14.14
N ASN A 34 -12.42 3.50 13.28
CA ASN A 34 -11.74 3.92 12.07
C ASN A 34 -10.56 4.85 12.36
N GLN A 35 -10.64 5.68 13.41
CA GLN A 35 -9.51 6.48 13.90
C GLN A 35 -8.36 5.57 14.35
N ALA A 36 -8.63 4.58 15.20
CA ALA A 36 -7.62 3.65 15.67
C ALA A 36 -6.95 2.87 14.52
N LEU A 37 -7.75 2.38 13.55
CA LEU A 37 -7.24 1.66 12.39
C LEU A 37 -6.38 2.54 11.46
N TYR A 38 -6.76 3.79 11.28
CA TYR A 38 -5.96 4.76 10.53
C TYR A 38 -4.65 5.07 11.24
N ASP A 39 -4.67 5.27 12.55
CA ASP A 39 -3.46 5.56 13.32
C ASP A 39 -2.48 4.39 13.27
N ILE A 40 -2.97 3.16 13.35
CA ILE A 40 -2.17 1.93 13.14
C ILE A 40 -1.55 1.92 11.74
N ALA A 41 -2.35 2.12 10.70
CA ALA A 41 -1.86 2.11 9.32
C ALA A 41 -0.88 3.27 9.03
N LEU A 42 -1.08 4.43 9.66
CA LEU A 42 -0.19 5.59 9.54
C LEU A 42 1.13 5.33 10.26
N ALA A 43 1.08 4.70 11.43
CA ALA A 43 2.28 4.29 12.15
C ALA A 43 3.11 3.27 11.34
N GLU A 44 2.46 2.28 10.73
CA GLU A 44 3.10 1.32 9.83
C GLU A 44 3.76 2.01 8.63
N ALA A 45 3.02 2.87 7.92
CA ALA A 45 3.55 3.62 6.78
C ALA A 45 4.76 4.50 7.17
N LYS A 46 4.70 5.18 8.31
CA LYS A 46 5.84 5.97 8.86
C LYS A 46 7.02 5.08 9.24
N ALA A 47 6.78 3.90 9.79
CA ALA A 47 7.84 2.98 10.15
C ALA A 47 8.59 2.49 8.90
N GLU A 48 7.88 2.06 7.86
CA GLU A 48 8.49 1.62 6.61
C GLU A 48 9.15 2.77 5.83
N GLN A 49 8.56 3.98 5.85
CA GLN A 49 9.21 5.19 5.34
C GLN A 49 10.56 5.44 6.01
N LYS A 50 10.60 5.40 7.35
CA LYS A 50 11.85 5.62 8.11
C LYS A 50 12.92 4.58 7.78
N LYS A 51 12.53 3.30 7.64
CA LYS A 51 13.46 2.24 7.25
C LYS A 51 14.02 2.47 5.84
N ALA A 52 13.18 2.88 4.88
CA ALA A 52 13.62 3.22 3.53
C ALA A 52 14.54 4.46 3.52
N ALA A 53 14.21 5.49 4.30
CA ALA A 53 15.01 6.70 4.43
C ALA A 53 16.38 6.42 5.08
N ALA A 54 16.43 5.53 6.06
CA ALA A 54 17.67 5.14 6.75
C ALA A 54 18.68 4.46 5.81
N VAL A 55 18.21 3.86 4.71
CA VAL A 55 19.07 3.28 3.67
C VAL A 55 19.22 4.19 2.45
N GLU A 56 18.72 5.43 2.50
CA GLU A 56 18.72 6.41 1.39
C GLU A 56 17.87 6.03 0.17
N PHE A 57 16.93 5.09 0.32
CA PHE A 57 15.99 4.66 -0.73
C PHE A 57 14.54 5.08 -0.44
N GLU A 58 14.33 6.22 0.23
CA GLU A 58 12.97 6.77 0.38
C GLU A 58 12.43 7.29 -0.95
N TRP A 59 11.29 6.77 -1.37
CA TRP A 59 10.61 7.26 -2.56
C TRP A 59 9.70 8.46 -2.21
N ARG A 60 9.80 9.53 -3.00
CA ARG A 60 9.02 10.78 -2.84
C ARG A 60 7.52 10.55 -2.64
N ASP A 61 6.94 9.57 -3.32
CA ASP A 61 5.49 9.34 -3.32
C ASP A 61 4.96 8.81 -1.98
N ILE A 62 5.81 8.24 -1.12
CA ILE A 62 5.45 7.79 0.23
C ILE A 62 4.84 8.95 1.04
N GLY A 63 5.53 10.10 1.08
CA GLY A 63 5.03 11.29 1.76
C GLY A 63 3.75 11.86 1.14
N LYS A 64 3.62 11.78 -0.20
CA LYS A 64 2.40 12.20 -0.92
C LYS A 64 1.21 11.33 -0.54
N PHE A 65 1.39 10.01 -0.50
CA PHE A 65 0.34 9.07 -0.12
C PHE A 65 -0.13 9.29 1.31
N MET A 66 0.77 9.53 2.27
CA MET A 66 0.37 9.84 3.64
C MET A 66 -0.40 11.16 3.74
N LYS A 67 -0.01 12.19 2.98
CA LYS A 67 -0.76 13.47 2.92
C LYS A 67 -2.15 13.31 2.33
N ASP A 68 -2.25 12.57 1.22
CA ASP A 68 -3.53 12.31 0.56
C ASP A 68 -4.41 11.38 1.42
N ALA A 69 -3.81 10.45 2.17
CA ALA A 69 -4.52 9.60 3.12
C ALA A 69 -5.16 10.43 4.22
N LYS A 70 -4.42 11.40 4.78
CA LYS A 70 -4.98 12.32 5.78
C LYS A 70 -6.18 13.11 5.24
N LYS A 71 -6.06 13.65 4.02
CA LYS A 71 -7.18 14.38 3.39
C LYS A 71 -8.40 13.47 3.18
N ALA A 72 -8.19 12.24 2.73
CA ALA A 72 -9.27 11.27 2.55
C ALA A 72 -9.93 10.92 3.89
N PHE A 73 -9.13 10.70 4.93
CA PHE A 73 -9.57 10.44 6.28
C PHE A 73 -10.40 11.58 6.86
N ASP A 74 -9.88 12.82 6.80
CA ASP A 74 -10.58 14.03 7.26
C ASP A 74 -11.89 14.26 6.47
N GLY A 75 -11.94 13.80 5.22
CA GLY A 75 -13.14 13.82 4.37
C GLY A 75 -14.10 12.64 4.57
N GLY A 76 -13.84 11.74 5.52
CA GLY A 76 -14.66 10.56 5.81
C GLY A 76 -14.50 9.39 4.83
N ASP A 77 -13.55 9.46 3.88
CA ASP A 77 -13.23 8.38 2.95
C ASP A 77 -12.13 7.46 3.55
N TRP A 78 -12.54 6.69 4.54
CA TRP A 78 -11.67 5.79 5.31
C TRP A 78 -11.06 4.69 4.44
N ALA A 79 -11.81 4.17 3.48
CA ALA A 79 -11.35 3.13 2.56
C ALA A 79 -10.19 3.64 1.69
N LYS A 80 -10.31 4.86 1.16
CA LYS A 80 -9.23 5.51 0.42
C LYS A 80 -8.04 5.84 1.31
N ALA A 81 -8.28 6.35 2.52
CA ALA A 81 -7.20 6.62 3.48
C ALA A 81 -6.36 5.36 3.75
N LYS A 82 -7.02 4.24 4.09
CA LYS A 82 -6.36 2.95 4.31
C LYS A 82 -5.55 2.48 3.09
N LYS A 83 -6.14 2.57 1.88
CA LYS A 83 -5.46 2.17 0.64
C LYS A 83 -4.21 3.01 0.37
N LEU A 84 -4.27 4.31 0.62
CA LEU A 84 -3.13 5.22 0.44
C LEU A 84 -2.01 4.93 1.46
N LEU A 85 -2.34 4.68 2.72
CA LEU A 85 -1.35 4.29 3.72
C LEU A 85 -0.70 2.94 3.42
N SER A 86 -1.48 1.97 2.94
CA SER A 86 -0.95 0.68 2.49
C SER A 86 0.04 0.84 1.33
N LYS A 87 -0.24 1.71 0.36
CA LYS A 87 0.71 2.04 -0.72
C LYS A 87 1.99 2.70 -0.20
N ALA A 88 1.86 3.60 0.78
CA ALA A 88 3.02 4.23 1.41
C ALA A 88 3.91 3.20 2.11
N ALA A 89 3.32 2.26 2.86
CA ALA A 89 4.06 1.18 3.51
C ALA A 89 4.72 0.24 2.48
N GLU A 90 4.00 -0.12 1.42
CA GLU A 90 4.53 -0.96 0.32
C GLU A 90 5.73 -0.30 -0.36
N GLN A 91 5.64 0.98 -0.71
CA GLN A 91 6.76 1.71 -1.30
C GLN A 91 7.95 1.82 -0.33
N GLY A 92 7.70 1.97 0.97
CA GLY A 92 8.78 1.91 1.97
C GLY A 92 9.50 0.56 1.99
N ARG A 93 8.77 -0.55 1.86
CA ARG A 93 9.36 -1.90 1.75
C ARG A 93 10.11 -2.10 0.43
N LEU A 94 9.55 -1.62 -0.68
CA LEU A 94 10.20 -1.68 -1.98
C LEU A 94 11.50 -0.87 -2.01
N GLY A 95 11.53 0.31 -1.38
CA GLY A 95 12.75 1.10 -1.23
C GLY A 95 13.84 0.35 -0.45
N GLN A 96 13.47 -0.30 0.66
CA GLN A 96 14.39 -1.17 1.42
C GLN A 96 14.92 -2.32 0.55
N GLN A 97 14.06 -3.00 -0.21
CA GLN A 97 14.48 -4.08 -1.09
C GLN A 97 15.40 -3.58 -2.21
N GLN A 98 15.06 -2.44 -2.82
CA GLN A 98 15.89 -1.82 -3.84
C GLN A 98 17.30 -1.49 -3.31
N ALA A 99 17.41 -1.06 -2.05
CA ALA A 99 18.71 -0.84 -1.41
C ALA A 99 19.57 -2.10 -1.38
N ILE A 100 18.95 -3.25 -1.04
CA ILE A 100 19.62 -4.56 -0.99
C ILE A 100 20.04 -5.00 -2.40
N ASP A 101 19.14 -4.86 -3.38
CA ASP A 101 19.37 -5.30 -4.75
C ASP A 101 20.50 -4.49 -5.41
N GLN A 102 20.56 -3.19 -5.14
CA GLN A 102 21.58 -2.29 -5.69
C GLN A 102 22.91 -2.38 -4.96
N ALA A 103 22.94 -2.74 -3.67
CA ALA A 103 24.19 -2.98 -2.94
C ALA A 103 25.05 -4.08 -3.58
N ASN A 104 24.41 -5.03 -4.29
CA ASN A 104 25.06 -6.15 -4.95
C ASN A 104 25.15 -5.98 -6.48
N ALA A 105 24.71 -4.84 -7.01
CA ALA A 105 24.75 -4.55 -8.43
C ALA A 105 26.17 -4.10 -8.84
N GLY A 106 26.97 -5.03 -9.36
CA GLY A 106 28.26 -4.75 -10.02
C GLY A 106 28.16 -4.84 -11.54
N PRO A 107 29.13 -4.28 -12.30
CA PRO A 107 29.15 -4.42 -13.75
C PRO A 107 29.33 -5.90 -14.14
N SER A 108 28.49 -6.40 -15.04
CA SER A 108 28.69 -7.69 -15.71
C SER A 108 29.34 -7.41 -17.07
N PHE A 109 30.63 -7.71 -17.20
CA PHE A 109 31.35 -7.68 -18.48
C PHE A 109 31.35 -9.05 -19.15
#